data_AF-A0A9N9J0U6-F1
#
_entry.id   AF-A0A9N9J0U6-F1
#
_cell.length_a   1.000
_cell.length_b   1.000
_cell.length_c   1.000
_cell.angle_alpha   90.00
_cell.angle_beta   90.00
_cell.angle_gamma   90.00
#
_symmetry.space_group_name_H-M   'P 1'
#
loop_
_entity.id
_entity.type
_entity.pdbx_description
1 polymer ?
#
loop_
_entity_poly.entity_id
_entity_poly.type
_entity_poly.pdbx_seq_one_letter_code
_entity_poly.pdbx_strand_id
1 'polypeptide(L)'
;MSKKPDKPLHMFREVWSKFENRVSTRLRPQEKWVHPKDRIKRWKIFEGDTVKVIAGDAKHQIGKVKSADMFTNRVWVEGVKVGRRTSPNEISNATDQSEKKGGWWLRPTLKAIHVSNVMHIYPDDLKDDSIPDKDKRRVRTRWKKVDIDGNGTMRWRRIVCGTDNVIIPLPPRPEKSEYKQEKSPWDTSKELASEMTWSVSKDYPLPQGVIDELRDRHKPWRYNYLHKNRP
;
A
#
# COMPACT_ATOMS: atom_id res chain seq x y z
N MET A 1 19.66 -13.97 -17.18
CA MET A 1 19.30 -13.52 -15.82
C MET A 1 19.58 -14.66 -14.84
N SER A 2 20.65 -14.56 -14.05
CA SER A 2 21.02 -15.57 -13.04
C SER A 2 19.96 -15.61 -11.94
N LYS A 3 19.22 -16.73 -11.81
CA LYS A 3 18.41 -17.02 -10.64
C LYS A 3 19.37 -17.16 -9.45
N LYS A 4 19.45 -16.11 -8.62
CA LYS A 4 20.14 -16.22 -7.33
C LYS A 4 19.50 -17.38 -6.55
N PRO A 5 20.28 -18.27 -5.92
CA PRO A 5 19.72 -19.38 -5.16
C PRO A 5 18.81 -18.83 -4.06
N ASP A 6 17.67 -19.48 -3.85
CA ASP A 6 16.71 -19.17 -2.79
C ASP A 6 17.41 -19.31 -1.43
N LYS A 7 17.97 -18.20 -0.95
CA LYS A 7 18.55 -18.15 0.38
C LYS A 7 17.43 -18.44 1.40
N PRO A 8 17.65 -19.27 2.42
CA PRO A 8 16.64 -19.49 3.46
C PRO A 8 16.25 -18.18 4.17
N LEU A 9 14.97 -18.07 4.55
CA LEU A 9 14.33 -16.85 5.09
C LEU A 9 15.08 -16.21 6.28
N HIS A 10 15.75 -17.01 7.10
CA HIS A 10 16.52 -16.54 8.26
C HIS A 10 17.84 -15.84 7.87
N MET A 11 18.35 -16.06 6.65
CA MET A 11 19.55 -15.40 6.11
C MET A 11 19.26 -14.04 5.44
N PHE A 12 17.99 -13.68 5.23
CA PHE A 12 17.60 -12.33 4.78
C PHE A 12 17.60 -11.29 5.91
N ARG A 13 17.76 -11.74 7.15
CA ARG A 13 17.98 -10.84 8.29
C ARG A 13 19.31 -10.11 8.02
N GLU A 14 19.33 -8.78 8.17
CA GLU A 14 20.46 -7.87 7.88
C GLU A 14 21.78 -8.18 8.61
N VAL A 15 21.90 -9.33 9.28
CA VAL A 15 23.08 -9.81 9.99
C VAL A 15 24.32 -9.86 9.08
N TRP A 16 24.15 -10.03 7.76
CA TRP A 16 25.24 -10.02 6.77
C TRP A 16 25.41 -8.71 5.99
N SER A 17 24.64 -7.64 6.28
CA SER A 17 24.78 -6.33 5.60
C SER A 17 26.00 -5.52 6.05
N LYS A 18 26.92 -6.14 6.81
CA LYS A 18 28.20 -5.51 7.17
C LYS A 18 29.12 -5.35 5.95
N PHE A 19 28.87 -6.05 4.84
CA PHE A 19 29.81 -6.17 3.72
C PHE A 19 29.31 -5.70 2.34
N GLU A 20 28.02 -5.39 2.15
CA GLU A 20 27.53 -4.83 0.87
C GLU A 20 27.40 -3.31 0.97
N ASN A 21 28.16 -2.60 0.12
CA ASN A 21 28.21 -1.15 -0.11
C ASN A 21 27.09 -0.35 0.59
N ARG A 22 27.34 0.04 1.84
CA ARG A 22 26.41 0.84 2.63
C ARG A 22 26.36 2.25 2.05
N VAL A 23 25.37 2.49 1.20
CA VAL A 23 24.89 3.86 0.97
C VAL A 23 24.67 4.50 2.34
N SER A 24 25.26 5.67 2.55
CA SER A 24 25.21 6.35 3.85
C SER A 24 23.78 6.36 4.40
N THR A 25 23.64 6.03 5.69
CA THR A 25 22.34 6.08 6.39
C THR A 25 21.74 7.49 6.42
N ARG A 26 22.53 8.51 6.04
CA ARG A 26 22.10 9.90 5.79
C ARG A 26 21.38 10.08 4.45
N LEU A 27 21.69 9.26 3.46
CA LEU A 27 21.03 9.27 2.14
C LEU A 27 19.82 8.34 2.15
N ARG A 28 20.03 7.07 2.52
CA ARG A 28 18.96 6.06 2.57
C ARG A 28 18.83 5.50 3.99
N PRO A 29 17.73 5.77 4.71
CA PRO A 29 17.51 5.13 6.00
C PRO A 29 17.42 3.63 5.75
N GLN A 30 18.04 2.82 6.61
CA GLN A 30 17.89 1.37 6.51
C GLN A 30 16.44 1.02 6.88
N GLU A 31 15.73 0.42 5.92
CA GLU A 31 14.37 -0.05 6.13
C GLU A 31 14.41 -1.26 7.05
N LYS A 32 13.64 -1.23 8.14
CA LYS A 32 13.58 -2.38 9.03
C LYS A 32 12.88 -3.52 8.29
N TRP A 33 13.61 -4.57 7.96
CA TRP A 33 13.04 -5.75 7.32
C TRP A 33 11.94 -6.40 8.18
N VAL A 34 10.86 -6.80 7.52
CA VAL A 34 9.74 -7.53 8.11
C VAL A 34 9.56 -8.86 7.38
N HIS A 35 9.46 -9.95 8.14
CA HIS A 35 9.29 -11.28 7.61
C HIS A 35 7.99 -11.36 6.79
N PRO A 36 7.95 -12.02 5.61
CA PRO A 36 6.74 -12.08 4.77
C PRO A 36 5.49 -12.59 5.48
N LYS A 37 5.64 -13.48 6.48
CA LYS A 37 4.54 -13.97 7.32
C LYS A 37 3.94 -12.89 8.24
N ASP A 38 4.74 -11.93 8.68
CA ASP A 38 4.34 -10.85 9.59
C ASP A 38 3.80 -9.62 8.84
N ARG A 39 3.88 -9.63 7.50
CA ARG A 39 3.30 -8.59 6.67
C ARG A 39 1.78 -8.65 6.75
N ILE A 40 1.17 -7.50 7.01
CA ILE A 40 -0.28 -7.41 7.13
C ILE A 40 -0.89 -7.60 5.73
N LYS A 41 -1.64 -8.69 5.53
CA LYS A 41 -2.28 -8.99 4.24
C LYS A 41 -3.41 -8.02 3.90
N ARG A 42 -4.20 -7.62 4.90
CA ARG A 42 -5.34 -6.70 4.73
C ARG A 42 -5.14 -5.48 5.61
N TRP A 43 -4.54 -4.46 5.02
CA TRP A 43 -4.37 -3.17 5.68
C TRP A 43 -5.70 -2.50 5.95
N LYS A 44 -5.74 -1.71 7.02
CA LYS A 44 -6.93 -0.91 7.38
C LYS A 44 -6.67 0.58 7.24
N ILE A 45 -5.42 1.00 7.08
CA ILE A 45 -4.99 2.39 6.97
C ILE A 45 -4.35 2.54 5.58
N PHE A 46 -4.73 3.59 4.87
CA PHE A 46 -4.28 3.92 3.53
C PHE A 46 -3.78 5.37 3.48
N GLU A 47 -3.12 5.71 2.39
CA GLU A 47 -2.65 7.06 2.11
C GLU A 47 -3.84 8.01 2.00
N GLY A 48 -3.76 9.15 2.69
CA GLY A 48 -4.83 10.13 2.76
C GLY A 48 -5.80 9.97 3.93
N ASP A 49 -5.74 8.89 4.71
CA ASP A 49 -6.56 8.74 5.91
C ASP A 49 -6.14 9.69 7.04
N THR A 50 -7.09 10.14 7.84
CA THR A 50 -6.81 10.87 9.10
C THR A 50 -6.71 9.89 10.25
N VAL A 51 -5.59 9.94 10.97
CA VAL A 51 -5.28 8.96 12.01
C VAL A 51 -4.72 9.62 13.26
N LYS A 52 -4.92 8.95 14.39
CA LYS A 52 -4.42 9.34 15.71
C LYS A 52 -3.37 8.35 16.21
N VAL A 53 -2.28 8.88 16.75
CA VAL A 53 -1.22 8.07 17.35
C VAL A 53 -1.57 7.69 18.79
N ILE A 54 -1.46 6.41 19.11
CA ILE A 54 -1.85 5.84 20.42
C ILE A 54 -0.65 5.59 21.33
N ALA A 55 0.52 5.30 20.74
CA ALA A 55 1.70 4.91 21.49
C ALA A 55 2.98 5.49 20.90
N GLY A 56 3.97 5.71 21.77
CA GLY A 56 5.26 6.31 21.45
C GLY A 56 5.30 7.82 21.70
N ASP A 57 6.36 8.47 21.23
CA ASP A 57 6.70 9.86 21.55
C ASP A 57 5.63 10.86 21.09
N ALA A 58 4.99 10.59 19.96
CA ALA A 58 3.98 11.46 19.34
C ALA A 58 2.54 11.10 19.75
N LYS A 59 2.33 10.58 20.96
CA LYS A 59 1.01 10.13 21.44
C LYS A 59 -0.03 11.25 21.44
N HIS A 60 -1.26 10.91 21.06
CA HIS A 60 -2.42 11.81 20.94
C HIS A 60 -2.36 12.83 19.80
N GLN A 61 -1.25 12.91 19.06
CA GLN A 61 -1.20 13.72 17.86
C GLN A 61 -2.03 13.10 16.75
N ILE A 62 -2.66 13.97 15.97
CA ILE A 62 -3.48 13.63 14.81
C ILE A 62 -2.79 14.14 13.57
N GLY A 63 -2.89 13.38 12.49
CA GLY A 63 -2.43 13.85 11.20
C GLY A 63 -2.96 12.97 10.06
N LYS A 64 -2.74 13.47 8.85
CA LYS A 64 -3.09 12.75 7.63
C LYS A 64 -1.95 11.83 7.22
N VAL A 65 -2.27 10.61 6.77
CA VAL A 65 -1.27 9.67 6.27
C VAL A 65 -0.75 10.16 4.93
N LYS A 66 0.54 10.48 4.85
CA LYS A 66 1.21 10.87 3.61
C LYS A 66 1.57 9.65 2.75
N SER A 67 2.18 8.65 3.36
CA SER A 67 2.48 7.39 2.69
C SER A 67 2.38 6.21 3.66
N ALA A 68 2.08 5.04 3.11
CA ALA A 68 2.00 3.79 3.86
C ALA A 68 2.86 2.72 3.16
N ASP A 69 3.88 2.24 3.86
CA ASP A 69 4.71 1.15 3.37
C ASP A 69 4.17 -0.18 3.90
N MET A 70 3.54 -0.92 3.00
CA MET A 70 2.94 -2.23 3.26
C MET A 70 3.97 -3.32 3.51
N PHE A 71 5.22 -3.15 3.07
CA PHE A 71 6.29 -4.13 3.22
C PHE A 71 6.92 -4.08 4.61
N THR A 72 7.10 -2.87 5.16
CA THR A 72 7.70 -2.67 6.49
C THR A 72 6.69 -2.44 7.61
N ASN A 73 5.38 -2.51 7.33
CA ASN A 73 4.31 -2.25 8.29
C ASN A 73 4.38 -0.85 8.93
N ARG A 74 4.74 0.16 8.13
CA ARG A 74 4.99 1.52 8.60
C ARG A 74 4.19 2.57 7.83
N VAL A 75 3.94 3.68 8.52
CA VAL A 75 3.14 4.80 8.04
C VAL A 75 3.88 6.11 8.33
N TRP A 76 3.85 7.03 7.37
CA TRP A 76 4.33 8.40 7.53
C TRP A 76 3.13 9.32 7.63
N VAL A 77 3.01 10.00 8.76
CA VAL A 77 1.89 10.89 9.07
C VAL A 77 2.38 12.33 9.00
N GLU A 78 1.65 13.18 8.30
CA GLU A 78 1.96 14.60 8.13
C GLU A 78 1.90 15.35 9.47
N GLY A 79 2.88 16.23 9.71
CA GLY A 79 2.98 17.02 10.95
C GLY A 79 3.33 16.22 12.22
N VAL A 80 3.27 14.89 12.16
CA VAL A 80 3.45 14.01 13.31
C VAL A 80 4.82 13.33 13.27
N LYS A 81 5.49 13.29 14.43
CA LYS A 81 6.82 12.66 14.61
C LYS A 81 7.85 13.13 13.57
N VAL A 82 8.07 14.45 13.51
CA VAL A 82 9.07 15.06 12.63
C VAL A 82 10.46 14.93 13.24
N GLY A 83 11.41 14.44 12.44
CA GLY A 83 12.82 14.37 12.76
C GLY A 83 13.65 15.36 11.95
N ARG A 84 14.84 15.70 12.43
CA ARG A 84 15.82 16.48 11.68
C ARG A 84 16.83 15.53 11.02
N ARG A 85 17.02 15.65 9.69
CA ARG A 85 18.00 14.85 8.95
C ARG A 85 18.85 15.74 8.06
N THR A 86 20.17 15.56 8.12
CA THR A 86 21.10 16.23 7.23
C THR A 86 20.95 15.66 5.82
N SER A 87 20.65 16.51 4.85
CA SER A 87 20.61 16.13 3.44
C SER A 87 21.81 16.77 2.73
N PRO A 88 22.47 16.07 1.79
CA PRO A 88 23.48 16.70 0.93
C PRO A 88 22.89 17.83 0.11
N ASN A 89 23.72 18.81 -0.23
CA ASN A 89 23.32 19.99 -1.01
C ASN A 89 22.88 19.64 -2.44
N GLU A 90 23.36 18.53 -3.01
CA GLU A 90 23.09 18.15 -4.40
C GLU A 90 21.65 17.66 -4.65
N ILE A 91 20.93 17.19 -3.61
CA ILE A 91 19.58 16.60 -3.75
C ILE A 91 18.49 17.67 -3.52
N SER A 92 18.86 18.92 -3.25
CA SER A 92 17.90 19.97 -2.98
C SER A 92 17.25 20.51 -4.25
N ASN A 93 16.18 19.84 -4.71
CA ASN A 93 15.19 20.43 -5.61
C ASN A 93 14.31 21.47 -4.88
N ALA A 94 14.89 22.27 -3.99
CA ALA A 94 14.18 23.30 -3.27
C ALA A 94 14.29 24.60 -4.07
N THR A 95 13.26 24.87 -4.86
CA THR A 95 13.06 26.10 -5.62
C THR A 95 13.09 27.37 -4.76
N ASP A 96 12.92 27.24 -3.43
CA ASP A 96 12.82 28.37 -2.49
C ASP A 96 14.10 28.64 -1.67
N GLN A 97 15.27 28.16 -2.08
CA GLN A 97 16.54 28.38 -1.35
C GLN A 97 17.55 29.21 -2.14
N SER A 98 17.22 30.46 -2.41
CA SER A 98 18.18 31.46 -2.91
C SER A 98 19.22 31.93 -1.87
N GLU A 99 19.11 31.56 -0.58
CA GLU A 99 19.89 32.25 0.47
C GLU A 99 20.80 31.39 1.36
N LYS A 100 20.92 30.08 1.13
CA LYS A 100 21.64 29.21 2.07
C LYS A 100 22.82 28.46 1.44
N LYS A 101 23.83 29.22 1.02
CA LYS A 101 25.16 28.71 0.62
C LYS A 101 26.02 28.43 1.86
N GLY A 102 26.33 27.14 2.09
CA GLY A 102 27.30 26.66 3.08
C GLY A 102 26.69 26.12 4.39
N GLY A 103 27.11 24.92 4.82
CA GLY A 103 26.75 24.32 6.13
C GLY A 103 25.91 23.03 6.09
N TRP A 104 25.88 22.29 7.21
CA TRP A 104 25.00 21.13 7.41
C TRP A 104 23.57 21.59 7.72
N TRP A 105 22.69 21.54 6.72
CA TRP A 105 21.28 21.89 6.92
C TRP A 105 20.46 20.70 7.39
N LEU A 106 19.82 20.85 8.54
CA LEU A 106 18.89 19.87 9.09
C LEU A 106 17.51 20.07 8.47
N ARG A 107 17.11 19.19 7.55
CA ARG A 107 15.74 19.21 6.98
C ARG A 107 14.75 18.53 7.92
N PRO A 108 13.56 19.10 8.15
CA PRO A 108 12.47 18.38 8.78
C PRO A 108 12.05 17.23 7.87
N THR A 109 12.04 16.02 8.41
CA THR A 109 11.72 14.78 7.71
C THR A 109 10.73 13.98 8.54
N LEU A 110 9.69 13.45 7.92
CA LEU A 110 8.71 12.61 8.60
C LEU A 110 9.38 11.30 9.01
N LYS A 111 9.21 10.88 10.26
CA LYS A 111 9.67 9.57 10.72
C LYS A 111 8.55 8.55 10.63
N ALA A 112 8.93 7.33 10.25
CA ALA A 112 8.01 6.22 10.15
C ALA A 112 7.45 5.80 11.53
N ILE A 113 6.15 5.54 11.58
CA ILE A 113 5.42 5.01 12.74
C ILE A 113 4.93 3.61 12.39
N HIS A 114 5.04 2.66 13.32
CA HIS A 114 4.51 1.32 13.08
C HIS A 114 2.98 1.36 13.07
N VAL A 115 2.36 0.65 12.15
CA VAL A 115 0.89 0.67 11.92
C VAL A 115 0.07 0.30 13.16
N SER A 116 0.62 -0.51 14.09
CA SER A 116 -0.06 -0.85 15.36
C SER A 116 -0.25 0.34 16.31
N ASN A 117 0.57 1.39 16.16
CA ASN A 117 0.59 2.54 17.06
C ASN A 117 -0.35 3.64 16.58
N VAL A 118 -1.16 3.37 15.56
CA VAL A 118 -2.01 4.32 14.86
C VAL A 118 -3.42 3.73 14.77
N MET A 119 -4.44 4.55 14.97
CA MET A 119 -5.84 4.19 14.72
C MET A 119 -6.59 5.29 14.00
N HIS A 120 -7.72 4.91 13.40
CA HIS A 120 -8.67 5.84 12.84
C HIS A 120 -9.33 6.67 13.94
N ILE A 121 -9.77 7.86 13.55
CA ILE A 121 -10.62 8.73 14.36
C ILE A 121 -12.07 8.49 13.94
N TYR A 122 -12.98 8.66 14.89
CA TYR A 122 -14.41 8.57 14.61
C TYR A 122 -14.83 9.72 13.67
N PRO A 123 -15.62 9.47 12.61
CA PRO A 123 -15.88 10.46 11.57
C PRO A 123 -16.63 11.70 12.07
N ASP A 124 -17.46 11.57 13.11
CA ASP A 124 -18.19 12.71 13.67
C ASP A 124 -17.25 13.65 14.45
N ASP A 125 -16.29 13.09 15.19
CA ASP A 125 -15.26 13.84 15.91
C ASP A 125 -14.26 14.53 14.97
N LEU A 126 -14.24 14.14 13.69
CA LEU A 126 -13.43 14.79 12.67
C LEU A 126 -14.13 16.05 12.12
N LYS A 127 -15.47 16.11 12.20
CA LYS A 127 -16.26 17.26 11.74
C LYS A 127 -16.37 18.36 12.79
N ASP A 128 -16.23 18.00 14.06
CA ASP A 128 -16.31 18.93 15.18
C ASP A 128 -14.92 19.43 15.58
N ASP A 129 -14.61 20.67 15.21
CA ASP A 129 -13.35 21.33 15.54
C ASP A 129 -13.28 21.79 17.01
N SER A 130 -14.41 21.78 17.73
CA SER A 130 -14.47 22.16 19.15
C SER A 130 -13.76 21.14 20.04
N ILE A 131 -13.69 19.88 19.60
CA ILE A 131 -13.07 18.80 20.35
C ILE A 131 -11.55 18.86 20.14
N PRO A 132 -10.75 19.03 21.20
CA PRO A 132 -9.31 19.03 21.07
C PRO A 132 -8.81 17.67 20.60
N ASP A 133 -7.72 17.66 19.82
CA ASP A 133 -7.15 16.44 19.23
C ASP A 133 -6.89 15.32 20.23
N LYS A 134 -6.57 15.68 21.48
CA LYS A 134 -6.34 14.72 22.58
C LYS A 134 -7.59 13.92 22.94
N ASP A 135 -8.78 14.49 22.78
CA ASP A 135 -10.04 13.91 23.25
C ASP A 135 -10.84 13.24 22.12
N LYS A 136 -10.50 13.51 20.85
CA LYS A 136 -11.09 12.81 19.69
C LYS A 136 -11.00 11.28 19.86
N ARG A 137 -12.11 10.59 19.66
CA ARG A 137 -12.24 9.15 19.92
C ARG A 137 -11.45 8.35 18.90
N ARG A 138 -10.58 7.48 19.42
CA ARG A 138 -9.84 6.49 18.62
C ARG A 138 -10.73 5.27 18.37
N VAL A 139 -10.64 4.72 17.16
CA VAL A 139 -11.56 3.69 16.72
C VAL A 139 -10.82 2.49 16.14
N ARG A 140 -11.21 1.30 16.60
CA ARG A 140 -10.80 0.04 15.96
C ARG A 140 -11.72 -0.22 14.76
N THR A 141 -11.14 -0.56 13.62
CA THR A 141 -11.90 -0.90 12.42
C THR A 141 -11.82 -2.39 12.09
N ARG A 142 -12.83 -2.91 11.41
CA ARG A 142 -12.87 -4.25 10.80
C ARG A 142 -13.29 -4.16 9.34
N TRP A 143 -12.90 -5.14 8.55
CA TRP A 143 -13.37 -5.29 7.17
C TRP A 143 -14.70 -6.04 7.16
N LYS A 144 -15.73 -5.47 6.54
CA LYS A 144 -17.04 -6.11 6.31
C LYS A 144 -17.47 -5.84 4.87
N LYS A 145 -18.21 -6.79 4.27
CA LYS A 145 -18.87 -6.56 2.99
C LYS A 145 -20.18 -5.81 3.25
N VAL A 146 -20.40 -4.70 2.55
CA VAL A 146 -21.59 -3.87 2.65
C VAL A 146 -22.03 -3.49 1.24
N ASP A 147 -23.32 -3.49 1.00
CA ASP A 147 -23.91 -2.88 -0.18
C ASP A 147 -24.17 -1.40 0.12
N ILE A 148 -23.44 -0.51 -0.55
CA ILE A 148 -23.58 0.94 -0.38
C ILE A 148 -24.47 1.52 -1.46
N ASP A 149 -24.40 0.94 -2.66
CA ASP A 149 -24.99 1.53 -3.86
C ASP A 149 -26.44 1.07 -4.04
N GLY A 150 -26.92 0.11 -3.22
CA GLY A 150 -28.26 -0.49 -3.36
C GLY A 150 -28.41 -1.37 -4.59
N ASN A 151 -27.32 -1.55 -5.35
CA ASN A 151 -27.27 -2.27 -6.62
C ASN A 151 -27.01 -3.77 -6.42
N GLY A 152 -27.02 -4.28 -5.19
CA GLY A 152 -26.70 -5.67 -4.84
C GLY A 152 -25.19 -5.99 -4.87
N THR A 153 -24.34 -5.05 -5.28
CA THR A 153 -22.89 -5.24 -5.33
C THR A 153 -22.24 -5.04 -3.96
N MET A 154 -22.04 -6.15 -3.26
CA MET A 154 -21.33 -6.19 -1.97
C MET A 154 -19.86 -5.79 -2.10
N ARG A 155 -19.46 -4.66 -1.52
CA ARG A 155 -18.08 -4.16 -1.54
C ARG A 155 -17.43 -4.24 -0.16
N TRP A 156 -16.13 -4.50 -0.12
CA TRP A 156 -15.37 -4.48 1.13
C TRP A 156 -15.22 -3.04 1.64
N ARG A 157 -15.55 -2.84 2.91
CA ARG A 157 -15.46 -1.55 3.59
C ARG A 157 -14.93 -1.70 5.01
N ARG A 158 -14.39 -0.60 5.52
CA ARG A 158 -13.89 -0.48 6.88
C ARG A 158 -15.04 0.02 7.75
N ILE A 159 -15.43 -0.78 8.74
CA ILE A 159 -16.49 -0.44 9.69
C ILE A 159 -15.86 -0.34 11.07
N VAL A 160 -16.33 0.61 11.84
CA VAL A 160 -15.99 0.77 13.26
C VAL A 160 -16.42 -0.50 14.03
N CYS A 161 -15.54 -1.05 14.87
CA CYS A 161 -15.92 -2.17 15.72
C CYS A 161 -16.92 -1.70 16.79
N GLY A 162 -17.99 -2.46 17.01
CA GLY A 162 -19.04 -2.13 17.99
C GLY A 162 -20.21 -1.35 17.40
N THR A 163 -20.05 -0.75 16.22
CA THR A 163 -21.16 -0.19 15.44
C THR A 163 -21.22 -0.88 14.09
N ASP A 164 -22.41 -1.16 13.57
CA ASP A 164 -22.54 -1.79 12.24
C ASP A 164 -22.80 -0.79 11.11
N ASN A 165 -23.12 0.45 11.47
CA ASN A 165 -23.60 1.47 10.53
C ASN A 165 -22.51 2.49 10.16
N VAL A 166 -21.45 2.60 10.97
CA VAL A 166 -20.43 3.64 10.79
C VAL A 166 -19.31 3.13 9.90
N ILE A 167 -19.35 3.56 8.64
CA ILE A 167 -18.37 3.21 7.62
C ILE A 167 -17.31 4.31 7.54
N ILE A 168 -16.04 3.92 7.60
CA ILE A 168 -14.93 4.83 7.34
C ILE A 168 -14.65 4.80 5.83
N PRO A 169 -14.86 5.92 5.11
CA PRO A 169 -14.69 5.98 3.67
C PRO A 169 -13.24 5.70 3.29
N LEU A 170 -13.01 5.07 2.14
CA LEU A 170 -11.66 4.93 1.60
C LEU A 170 -11.23 6.27 1.00
N PRO A 171 -9.97 6.70 1.23
CA PRO A 171 -9.48 7.93 0.64
C PRO A 171 -9.41 7.76 -0.89
N PRO A 172 -9.58 8.86 -1.65
CA PRO A 172 -9.38 8.81 -3.09
C PRO A 172 -7.94 8.36 -3.37
N ARG A 173 -7.78 7.45 -4.33
CA ARG A 173 -6.44 7.03 -4.73
C ARG A 173 -5.69 8.25 -5.26
N PRO A 174 -4.46 8.53 -4.81
CA PRO A 174 -3.69 9.63 -5.39
C PRO A 174 -3.54 9.39 -6.89
N GLU A 175 -3.79 10.44 -7.68
CA GLU A 175 -3.53 10.41 -9.11
C GLU A 175 -2.04 10.14 -9.31
N LYS A 176 -1.70 9.00 -9.91
CA LYS A 176 -0.31 8.75 -10.31
C LYS A 176 0.07 9.76 -11.39
N SER A 177 1.30 10.25 -11.33
CA SER A 177 1.87 11.12 -12.36
C SER A 177 1.81 10.49 -13.75
N GLU A 178 1.86 9.16 -13.83
CA GLU A 178 1.68 8.36 -15.05
C GLU A 178 0.38 8.72 -15.80
N TYR A 179 -0.72 9.03 -15.10
CA TYR A 179 -1.98 9.38 -15.75
C TYR A 179 -1.99 10.81 -16.34
N LYS A 180 -1.03 11.64 -15.95
CA LYS A 180 -0.85 13.02 -16.48
C LYS A 180 0.22 13.09 -17.56
N GLN A 181 0.81 11.95 -17.93
CA GLN A 181 1.75 11.92 -19.04
C GLN A 181 1.01 12.29 -20.32
N GLU A 182 1.57 13.24 -21.06
CA GLU A 182 1.13 13.52 -22.42
C GLU A 182 1.31 12.26 -23.26
N LYS A 183 0.39 12.03 -24.20
CA LYS A 183 0.46 10.87 -25.08
C LYS A 183 1.77 10.91 -25.87
N SER A 184 2.56 9.85 -25.74
CA SER A 184 3.76 9.66 -26.55
C SER A 184 3.36 9.46 -28.02
N PRO A 185 4.22 9.77 -29.01
CA PRO A 185 3.96 9.45 -30.42
C PRO A 185 3.75 7.96 -30.69
N TRP A 186 4.12 7.10 -29.73
CA TRP A 186 4.02 5.65 -29.79
C TRP A 186 2.76 5.12 -29.08
N ASP A 187 2.02 5.99 -28.38
CA ASP A 187 0.82 5.61 -27.66
C ASP A 187 -0.40 5.60 -28.58
N THR A 188 -1.15 4.50 -28.55
CA THR A 188 -2.35 4.34 -29.36
C THR A 188 -3.53 5.09 -28.74
N SER A 189 -4.40 5.68 -29.57
CA SER A 189 -5.66 6.25 -29.08
C SER A 189 -6.57 5.14 -28.52
N LYS A 190 -7.35 5.49 -27.50
CA LYS A 190 -8.29 4.54 -26.87
C LYS A 190 -9.31 4.00 -27.87
N GLU A 191 -9.72 4.83 -28.82
CA GLU A 191 -10.69 4.50 -29.86
C GLU A 191 -10.11 3.45 -30.82
N LEU A 192 -8.93 3.72 -31.41
CA LEU A 192 -8.24 2.78 -32.30
C LEU A 192 -7.94 1.46 -31.57
N ALA A 193 -7.48 1.53 -30.31
CA ALA A 193 -7.27 0.34 -29.51
C ALA A 193 -8.56 -0.46 -29.31
N SER A 194 -9.71 0.21 -29.08
CA SER A 194 -10.99 -0.49 -28.91
C SER A 194 -11.52 -1.12 -30.19
N GLU A 195 -11.30 -0.48 -31.34
CA GLU A 195 -11.67 -1.02 -32.65
C GLU A 195 -10.83 -2.25 -33.03
N MET A 196 -9.52 -2.20 -32.75
CA MET A 196 -8.59 -3.30 -33.00
C MET A 196 -8.70 -4.42 -31.95
N THR A 197 -9.36 -4.20 -30.82
CA THR A 197 -9.51 -5.23 -29.79
C THR A 197 -10.50 -6.28 -30.28
N TRP A 198 -10.01 -7.51 -30.46
CA TRP A 198 -10.80 -8.67 -30.84
C TRP A 198 -12.06 -8.81 -29.96
N SER A 199 -13.23 -8.87 -30.59
CA SER A 199 -14.48 -9.21 -29.91
C SER A 199 -14.53 -10.72 -29.67
N VAL A 200 -14.74 -11.12 -28.42
CA VAL A 200 -14.73 -12.55 -28.05
C VAL A 200 -15.91 -13.24 -28.72
N SER A 201 -15.64 -14.04 -29.77
CA SER A 201 -16.56 -15.05 -30.28
C SER A 201 -16.82 -16.09 -29.19
N LYS A 202 -18.06 -16.62 -29.15
CA LYS A 202 -18.41 -17.69 -28.20
C LYS A 202 -17.70 -19.02 -28.53
N ASP A 203 -17.22 -19.13 -29.76
CA ASP A 203 -16.49 -20.29 -30.25
C ASP A 203 -15.06 -20.34 -29.69
N TYR A 204 -14.59 -21.55 -29.41
CA TYR A 204 -13.24 -21.76 -28.91
C TYR A 204 -12.22 -21.35 -29.99
N PRO A 205 -11.17 -20.59 -29.64
CA PRO A 205 -10.15 -20.15 -30.61
C PRO A 205 -9.27 -21.30 -31.12
N LEU A 206 -9.37 -22.48 -30.48
CA LEU A 206 -8.67 -23.70 -30.87
C LEU A 206 -9.70 -24.79 -31.13
N PRO A 207 -9.51 -25.63 -32.16
CA PRO A 207 -10.36 -26.78 -32.38
C PRO A 207 -10.25 -27.76 -31.21
N GLN A 208 -11.35 -28.45 -30.92
CA GLN A 208 -11.49 -29.33 -29.74
C GLN A 208 -10.35 -30.36 -29.61
N GLY A 209 -9.89 -30.94 -30.73
CA GLY A 209 -8.82 -31.95 -30.74
C GLY A 209 -7.45 -31.43 -30.27
N VAL A 210 -7.13 -30.18 -30.60
CA VAL A 210 -5.84 -29.56 -30.23
C VAL A 210 -5.81 -29.20 -28.74
N ILE A 211 -6.96 -28.94 -28.13
CA ILE A 211 -7.06 -28.66 -26.70
C ILE A 211 -6.64 -29.89 -25.86
N ASP A 212 -6.95 -31.09 -26.34
CA ASP A 212 -6.60 -32.36 -25.71
C ASP A 212 -5.13 -32.74 -25.93
N GLU A 213 -4.48 -32.18 -26.95
CA GLU A 213 -3.04 -32.35 -27.19
C GLU A 213 -2.20 -31.35 -26.38
N LEU A 214 -2.62 -30.09 -26.33
CA LEU A 214 -1.94 -29.02 -25.57
C LEU A 214 -2.06 -29.22 -24.06
N ARG A 215 -3.04 -29.99 -23.63
CA ARG A 215 -3.26 -30.30 -22.22
C ARG A 215 -3.10 -31.78 -22.00
N ASP A 216 -2.21 -32.15 -21.09
CA ASP A 216 -2.08 -33.54 -20.66
C ASP A 216 -3.44 -34.09 -20.17
N ARG A 217 -3.97 -35.04 -20.95
CA ARG A 217 -5.30 -35.65 -20.84
C ARG A 217 -5.46 -36.42 -19.53
N HIS A 218 -4.36 -36.92 -18.96
CA HIS A 218 -4.38 -37.87 -17.86
C HIS A 218 -3.79 -37.32 -16.54
N LYS A 219 -3.79 -36.00 -16.35
CA LYS A 219 -3.31 -35.43 -15.08
C LYS A 219 -4.12 -35.96 -13.88
N PRO A 220 -3.46 -36.60 -12.89
CA PRO A 220 -4.15 -37.30 -11.80
C PRO A 220 -4.92 -36.36 -10.86
N TRP A 221 -4.56 -35.08 -10.82
CA TRP A 221 -5.21 -34.06 -9.98
C TRP A 221 -6.40 -33.37 -10.67
N ARG A 222 -6.75 -33.73 -11.91
CA ARG A 222 -8.01 -33.29 -12.50
C ARG A 222 -9.14 -34.01 -11.76
N TYR A 223 -9.63 -33.33 -10.74
CA TYR A 223 -10.81 -33.70 -9.97
C TYR A 223 -11.99 -33.99 -10.92
N ASN A 224 -12.15 -35.25 -11.30
CA ASN A 224 -13.41 -35.75 -11.83
C ASN A 224 -14.31 -35.87 -10.61
N TYR A 225 -15.32 -35.00 -10.48
CA TYR A 225 -16.28 -35.07 -9.38
C TYR A 225 -16.95 -36.46 -9.28
N LEU A 226 -16.97 -37.20 -10.41
CA LEU A 226 -17.44 -38.58 -10.56
C LEU A 226 -16.53 -39.66 -9.96
N HIS A 227 -15.25 -39.37 -9.64
CA HIS A 227 -14.33 -40.31 -9.02
C HIS A 227 -14.24 -40.17 -7.49
N LYS A 228 -15.16 -39.44 -6.85
CA LYS A 228 -15.25 -39.32 -5.38
C LYS A 228 -15.40 -40.67 -4.64
N ASN A 229 -15.83 -41.72 -5.35
CA ASN A 229 -16.19 -43.01 -4.77
C ASN A 229 -15.35 -44.18 -5.34
N ARG A 230 -14.04 -44.01 -5.53
CA ARG A 230 -13.17 -45.20 -5.61
C ARG A 230 -12.60 -45.47 -4.22
N PRO A 231 -12.69 -46.73 -3.73
CA PRO A 231 -12.22 -47.12 -2.40
C PRO A 231 -10.72 -46.92 -2.22
#